data_AF-A0A7X1TK12-F1
#
_entry.id   AF-A0A7X1TK12-F1
#
_cell.length_a   1.000
_cell.length_b   1.000
_cell.length_c   1.000
_cell.angle_alpha   90.00
_cell.angle_beta   90.00
_cell.angle_gamma   90.00
#
_symmetry.space_group_name_H-M   'P 1'
#
loop_
_entity.id
_entity.type
_entity.pdbx_description
1 polymer ?
#
loop_
_entity_poly.entity_id
_entity_poly.type
_entity_poly.pdbx_seq_one_letter_code
_entity_poly.pdbx_strand_id
1 'polypeptide(L)'
;MSNEGNPIDAKASAAVGPEGLAMLLAEAAMTNLCMRRRLQFELSAQKGENVPDAVLQWISEFGAQTSFLDAEQVGELAEELDAMRVTIASNVSRAAPDLALDLMWQLFTLAGTIFERTTEEGWEISCVFDEACSDLVTVSVDAEVEPMEFATKVVAAITSGQYGEYRALIRAIASAQPWAPAYVSDLKVLLHRLLEEPPDPNSERSRDLRRALQELDSLSPT
;
A
#
# COMPACT_ATOMS: atom_id res chain seq x y z
N MET A 1 -11.01 -27.75 20.06
CA MET A 1 -11.45 -28.57 18.92
C MET A 1 -11.08 -27.78 17.69
N SER A 2 -10.08 -28.26 16.95
CA SER A 2 -9.52 -27.59 15.79
C SER A 2 -10.59 -27.45 14.71
N ASN A 3 -10.90 -26.21 14.31
CA ASN A 3 -11.69 -25.94 13.12
C ASN A 3 -10.74 -26.10 11.93
N GLU A 4 -10.55 -27.34 11.52
CA GLU A 4 -9.76 -27.73 10.37
C GLU A 4 -10.56 -27.30 9.14
N GLY A 5 -10.34 -26.05 8.72
CA GLY A 5 -11.01 -25.44 7.59
C GLY A 5 -10.85 -26.35 6.38
N ASN A 6 -11.95 -26.97 5.94
CA ASN A 6 -11.99 -27.76 4.72
C ASN A 6 -11.70 -26.80 3.55
N PRO A 7 -10.49 -26.80 2.98
CA PRO A 7 -10.13 -25.80 1.99
C PRO A 7 -11.01 -26.03 0.76
N ILE A 8 -11.74 -25.00 0.33
CA ILE A 8 -12.54 -25.07 -0.88
C ILE A 8 -11.57 -25.15 -2.05
N ASP A 9 -11.54 -26.29 -2.75
CA ASP A 9 -10.71 -26.47 -3.94
C ASP A 9 -11.23 -25.58 -5.08
N ALA A 10 -10.38 -24.66 -5.54
CA ALA A 10 -10.68 -23.73 -6.64
C ALA A 10 -11.05 -24.44 -7.95
N LYS A 11 -10.58 -25.69 -8.17
CA LYS A 11 -11.01 -26.51 -9.32
C LYS A 11 -12.40 -27.11 -9.13
N ALA A 12 -12.76 -27.47 -7.90
CA ALA A 12 -14.08 -28.01 -7.60
C ALA A 12 -15.16 -26.91 -7.65
N SER A 13 -14.83 -25.68 -7.24
CA SER A 13 -15.72 -24.53 -7.34
C SER A 13 -15.99 -24.09 -8.79
N ALA A 14 -15.07 -24.36 -9.72
CA ALA A 14 -15.29 -24.11 -11.14
C ALA A 14 -16.49 -24.90 -11.72
N ALA A 15 -16.86 -26.03 -11.13
CA ALA A 15 -18.03 -26.81 -11.53
C ALA A 15 -19.38 -26.16 -11.16
N VAL A 16 -19.38 -25.18 -10.24
CA VAL A 16 -20.57 -24.41 -9.84
C VAL A 16 -21.02 -23.46 -10.96
N GLY A 17 -20.11 -23.09 -11.87
CA GLY A 17 -20.37 -22.16 -12.96
C GLY A 17 -20.41 -20.69 -12.50
N PRO A 18 -20.30 -19.74 -13.45
CA PRO A 18 -20.16 -18.32 -13.14
C PRO A 18 -21.39 -17.74 -12.44
N GLU A 19 -22.61 -18.14 -12.82
CA GLU A 19 -23.84 -17.63 -12.19
C GLU A 19 -23.99 -18.12 -10.73
N GLY A 20 -23.65 -19.37 -10.46
CA GLY A 20 -23.70 -19.93 -9.11
C GLY A 20 -22.65 -19.32 -8.20
N LEU A 21 -21.43 -19.08 -8.71
CA LEU A 21 -20.38 -18.36 -7.99
C LEU A 21 -20.78 -16.90 -7.70
N ALA A 22 -21.41 -16.22 -8.66
CA ALA A 22 -21.88 -14.84 -8.47
C ALA A 22 -22.93 -14.73 -7.34
N MET A 23 -23.85 -15.69 -7.27
CA MET A 23 -24.87 -15.73 -6.21
C MET A 23 -24.25 -16.00 -4.83
N LEU A 24 -23.33 -16.96 -4.73
CA LEU A 24 -22.63 -17.26 -3.48
C LEU A 24 -21.79 -16.08 -2.98
N LEU A 25 -21.11 -15.37 -3.90
CA LEU A 25 -20.36 -14.16 -3.57
C LEU A 25 -21.29 -13.03 -3.11
N ALA A 26 -22.45 -12.85 -3.75
CA ALA A 26 -23.43 -11.85 -3.34
C ALA A 26 -24.02 -12.15 -1.95
N GLU A 27 -24.29 -13.42 -1.64
CA GLU A 27 -24.75 -13.86 -0.32
C GLU A 27 -23.67 -13.67 0.75
N ALA A 28 -22.42 -14.08 0.49
CA ALA A 28 -21.31 -13.90 1.42
C ALA A 28 -21.00 -12.41 1.66
N ALA A 29 -21.14 -11.57 0.63
CA ALA A 29 -21.04 -10.12 0.75
C ALA A 29 -22.15 -9.48 1.61
N MET A 30 -23.26 -10.17 1.90
CA MET A 30 -24.26 -9.61 2.84
C MET A 30 -23.75 -9.58 4.27
N THR A 31 -22.87 -10.51 4.64
CA THR A 31 -22.35 -10.67 6.00
C THR A 31 -20.91 -10.18 6.16
N ASN A 32 -20.16 -10.02 5.05
CA ASN A 32 -18.78 -9.53 5.07
C ASN A 32 -18.68 -8.19 4.34
N LEU A 33 -18.39 -7.12 5.09
CA LEU A 33 -18.33 -5.75 4.58
C LEU A 33 -17.20 -5.54 3.57
N CYS A 34 -16.03 -6.13 3.83
CA CYS A 34 -14.87 -6.07 2.94
C CYS A 34 -15.20 -6.72 1.59
N MET A 35 -15.76 -7.94 1.61
CA MET A 35 -16.19 -8.64 0.41
C MET A 35 -17.26 -7.85 -0.36
N ARG A 36 -18.20 -7.22 0.34
CA ARG A 36 -19.21 -6.36 -0.28
C ARG A 36 -18.62 -5.18 -1.02
N ARG A 37 -17.70 -4.46 -0.39
CA ARG A 37 -17.02 -3.30 -0.98
C ARG A 37 -16.18 -3.72 -2.17
N ARG A 38 -15.41 -4.80 -2.03
CA ARG A 38 -14.64 -5.38 -3.13
C ARG A 38 -15.53 -5.78 -4.31
N LEU A 39 -16.66 -6.44 -4.06
CA LEU A 39 -17.60 -6.83 -5.10
C LEU A 39 -18.25 -5.60 -5.77
N GLN A 40 -18.64 -4.58 -4.99
CA GLN A 40 -19.17 -3.32 -5.53
C GLN A 40 -18.14 -2.62 -6.42
N PHE A 41 -16.90 -2.53 -5.95
CA PHE A 41 -15.79 -1.96 -6.71
C PHE A 41 -15.56 -2.69 -8.03
N GLU A 42 -15.44 -4.03 -8.01
CA GLU A 42 -15.22 -4.83 -9.22
C GLU A 42 -16.39 -4.71 -10.21
N LEU A 43 -17.62 -4.61 -9.72
CA LEU A 43 -18.81 -4.38 -10.55
C LEU A 43 -18.83 -2.97 -11.16
N SER A 44 -18.40 -1.95 -10.42
CA SER A 44 -18.23 -0.58 -10.92
C SER A 44 -17.17 -0.54 -12.03
N ALA A 45 -16.02 -1.18 -11.80
CA ALA A 45 -14.96 -1.32 -12.79
C ALA A 45 -15.44 -1.98 -14.09
N GLN A 46 -16.25 -3.06 -13.99
CA GLN A 46 -16.79 -3.75 -15.17
C GLN A 46 -17.85 -2.93 -15.94
N LYS A 47 -18.55 -2.01 -15.28
CA LYS A 47 -19.55 -1.14 -15.93
C LYS A 47 -18.95 0.02 -16.72
N GLY A 48 -17.62 0.15 -16.73
CA GLY A 48 -16.93 1.28 -17.36
C GLY A 48 -17.02 2.57 -16.55
N GLU A 49 -17.35 2.47 -15.25
CA GLU A 49 -17.08 3.58 -14.32
C GLU A 49 -15.56 3.73 -14.19
N ASN A 50 -15.09 4.96 -13.98
CA ASN A 50 -13.67 5.25 -13.93
C ASN A 50 -13.04 4.54 -12.71
N VAL A 51 -12.31 3.45 -12.97
CA VAL A 51 -11.68 2.59 -11.95
C VAL A 51 -10.88 3.40 -10.91
N PRO A 52 -10.00 4.35 -11.32
CA PRO A 52 -9.37 5.29 -10.40
C PRO A 52 -10.34 6.03 -9.46
N ASP A 53 -11.46 6.55 -9.97
CA ASP A 53 -12.43 7.29 -9.14
C ASP A 53 -13.13 6.38 -8.13
N ALA A 54 -13.40 5.13 -8.52
CA ALA A 54 -13.97 4.13 -7.61
C ALA A 54 -12.99 3.75 -6.49
N VAL A 55 -11.68 3.61 -6.79
CA VAL A 55 -10.66 3.38 -5.75
C VAL A 55 -10.53 4.61 -4.85
N LEU A 56 -10.52 5.81 -5.42
CA LEU A 56 -10.45 7.06 -4.66
C LEU A 56 -11.60 7.18 -3.66
N GLN A 57 -12.82 6.85 -4.11
CA GLN A 57 -14.00 6.82 -3.27
C GLN A 57 -13.86 5.78 -2.16
N TRP A 58 -13.34 4.59 -2.49
CA TRP A 58 -13.11 3.53 -1.50
C TRP A 58 -12.12 3.98 -0.42
N ILE A 59 -10.97 4.55 -0.80
CA ILE A 59 -9.98 5.12 0.14
C ILE A 59 -10.63 6.19 1.02
N SER A 60 -11.42 7.08 0.44
CA SER A 60 -12.07 8.18 1.16
C SER A 60 -13.09 7.67 2.20
N GLU A 61 -13.93 6.71 1.80
CA GLU A 61 -14.90 6.07 2.71
C GLU A 61 -14.21 5.23 3.78
N PHE A 62 -13.08 4.63 3.45
CA PHE A 62 -12.25 3.91 4.41
C PHE A 62 -11.70 4.86 5.47
N GLY A 63 -11.04 5.95 5.06
CA GLY A 63 -10.46 6.95 5.95
C GLY A 63 -11.48 7.70 6.80
N ALA A 64 -12.74 7.80 6.36
CA ALA A 64 -13.82 8.40 7.14
C ALA A 64 -14.31 7.54 8.31
N GLN A 65 -13.91 6.27 8.39
CA GLN A 65 -14.31 5.40 9.50
C GLN A 65 -13.52 5.75 10.77
N THR A 66 -14.23 5.84 11.90
CA THR A 66 -13.65 6.28 13.18
C THR A 66 -13.89 5.30 14.32
N SER A 67 -14.50 4.14 14.06
CA SER A 67 -14.77 3.14 15.10
C SER A 67 -13.48 2.41 15.52
N PHE A 68 -13.31 2.18 16.81
CA PHE A 68 -12.26 1.31 17.34
C PHE A 68 -12.46 -0.13 16.85
N LEU A 69 -11.34 -0.83 16.69
CA LEU A 69 -11.28 -2.16 16.10
C LEU A 69 -10.80 -3.19 17.11
N ASP A 70 -11.50 -4.32 17.18
CA ASP A 70 -11.00 -5.52 17.84
C ASP A 70 -10.06 -6.33 16.92
N ALA A 71 -9.48 -7.41 17.42
CA ALA A 71 -8.52 -8.23 16.67
C ALA A 71 -9.11 -8.87 15.40
N GLU A 72 -10.39 -9.26 15.41
CA GLU A 72 -11.04 -9.84 14.23
C GLU A 72 -11.22 -8.76 13.15
N GLN A 73 -11.68 -7.58 13.57
CA GLN A 73 -11.86 -6.42 12.69
C GLN A 73 -10.54 -5.87 12.13
N VAL A 74 -9.44 -5.99 12.86
CA VAL A 74 -8.09 -5.66 12.35
C VAL A 74 -7.71 -6.55 11.18
N GLY A 75 -8.01 -7.86 11.27
CA GLY A 75 -7.78 -8.81 10.17
C GLY A 75 -8.62 -8.46 8.94
N GLU A 76 -9.92 -8.24 9.11
CA GLU A 76 -10.81 -7.84 8.00
C GLU A 76 -10.38 -6.53 7.36
N LEU A 77 -9.93 -5.57 8.18
CA LEU A 77 -9.41 -4.29 7.71
C LEU A 77 -8.13 -4.46 6.90
N ALA A 78 -7.20 -5.32 7.36
CA ALA A 78 -5.98 -5.60 6.62
C ALA A 78 -6.28 -6.22 5.25
N GLU A 79 -7.25 -7.13 5.16
CA GLU A 79 -7.72 -7.69 3.89
C GLU A 79 -8.34 -6.62 2.97
N GLU A 80 -9.10 -5.67 3.53
CA GLU A 80 -9.66 -4.56 2.76
C GLU A 80 -8.58 -3.62 2.23
N LEU A 81 -7.60 -3.29 3.08
CA LEU A 81 -6.44 -2.47 2.71
C LEU A 81 -5.61 -3.14 1.61
N ASP A 82 -5.40 -4.45 1.72
CA ASP A 82 -4.68 -5.24 0.74
C ASP A 82 -5.42 -5.30 -0.60
N ALA A 83 -6.74 -5.45 -0.58
CA ALA A 83 -7.56 -5.42 -1.79
C ALA A 83 -7.47 -4.06 -2.52
N MET A 84 -7.46 -2.94 -1.78
CA MET A 84 -7.20 -1.61 -2.36
C MET A 84 -5.81 -1.52 -2.98
N ARG A 85 -4.76 -1.94 -2.26
CA ARG A 85 -3.37 -1.98 -2.73
C ARG A 85 -3.25 -2.75 -4.05
N VAL A 86 -3.71 -4.01 -4.07
CA VAL A 86 -3.62 -4.89 -5.25
C VAL A 86 -4.34 -4.25 -6.43
N THR A 87 -5.53 -3.70 -6.21
CA THR A 87 -6.32 -3.04 -7.25
C THR A 87 -5.58 -1.86 -7.87
N ILE A 88 -4.93 -1.02 -7.04
CA ILE A 88 -4.12 0.11 -7.51
C ILE A 88 -2.94 -0.41 -8.34
N ALA A 89 -2.19 -1.36 -7.81
CA ALA A 89 -1.00 -1.90 -8.44
C ALA A 89 -1.29 -2.69 -9.73
N SER A 90 -2.48 -3.31 -9.86
CA SER A 90 -2.82 -4.13 -11.03
C SER A 90 -3.72 -3.42 -12.05
N ASN A 91 -4.90 -2.98 -11.62
CA ASN A 91 -5.95 -2.52 -12.53
C ASN A 91 -5.75 -1.04 -12.85
N VAL A 92 -5.50 -0.22 -11.83
CA VAL A 92 -5.28 1.21 -12.03
C VAL A 92 -3.94 1.44 -12.72
N SER A 93 -2.84 0.80 -12.30
CA SER A 93 -1.52 0.97 -12.94
C SER A 93 -1.58 0.71 -14.45
N ARG A 94 -2.31 -0.32 -14.88
CA ARG A 94 -2.47 -0.63 -16.32
C ARG A 94 -3.32 0.41 -17.07
N ALA A 95 -4.33 0.98 -16.43
CA ALA A 95 -5.30 1.86 -17.08
C ALA A 95 -4.88 3.34 -17.04
N ALA A 96 -4.30 3.78 -15.93
CA ALA A 96 -3.88 5.15 -15.65
C ALA A 96 -2.67 5.14 -14.67
N PRO A 97 -1.44 4.90 -15.17
CA PRO A 97 -0.24 4.80 -14.34
C PRO A 97 -0.03 5.99 -13.40
N ASP A 98 -0.18 7.22 -13.89
CA ASP A 98 0.00 8.45 -13.10
C ASP A 98 -0.94 8.49 -11.89
N LEU A 99 -2.22 8.13 -12.10
CA LEU A 99 -3.22 8.09 -11.04
C LEU A 99 -2.98 6.95 -10.06
N ALA A 100 -2.42 5.82 -10.51
CA ALA A 100 -2.08 4.71 -9.64
C ALA A 100 -1.03 5.12 -8.61
N LEU A 101 -0.02 5.90 -9.02
CA LEU A 101 1.00 6.39 -8.10
C LEU A 101 0.39 7.31 -7.04
N ASP A 102 -0.43 8.27 -7.46
CA ASP A 102 -1.09 9.20 -6.55
C ASP A 102 -2.06 8.48 -5.59
N LEU A 103 -2.77 7.45 -6.05
CA LEU A 103 -3.63 6.63 -5.21
C LEU A 103 -2.84 5.76 -4.22
N MET A 104 -1.69 5.23 -4.61
CA MET A 104 -0.82 4.49 -3.69
C MET A 104 -0.31 5.41 -2.57
N TRP A 105 0.09 6.64 -2.87
CA TRP A 105 0.43 7.63 -1.84
C TRP A 105 -0.75 7.95 -0.92
N GLN A 106 -1.95 8.09 -1.46
CA GLN A 106 -3.17 8.30 -0.65
C GLN A 106 -3.47 7.11 0.27
N LEU A 107 -3.25 5.86 -0.20
CA LEU A 107 -3.37 4.67 0.63
C LEU A 107 -2.49 4.74 1.87
N PHE A 108 -1.24 5.20 1.75
CA PHE A 108 -0.33 5.37 2.89
C PHE A 108 -0.84 6.39 3.90
N THR A 109 -1.57 7.43 3.47
CA THR A 109 -2.13 8.43 4.40
C THR A 109 -3.16 7.83 5.37
N LEU A 110 -3.72 6.65 5.05
CA LEU A 110 -4.63 5.94 5.95
C LEU A 110 -3.93 5.38 7.18
N ALA A 111 -2.60 5.22 7.17
CA ALA A 111 -1.85 4.61 8.27
C ALA A 111 -2.17 5.26 9.62
N GLY A 112 -2.16 6.59 9.70
CA GLY A 112 -2.49 7.31 10.94
C GLY A 112 -3.90 6.99 11.43
N THR A 113 -4.89 7.07 10.53
CA THR A 113 -6.29 6.76 10.89
C THR A 113 -6.45 5.33 11.37
N ILE A 114 -5.74 4.37 10.76
CA ILE A 114 -5.84 2.95 11.13
C ILE A 114 -5.17 2.70 12.48
N PHE A 115 -3.91 3.09 12.64
CA PHE A 115 -3.14 2.78 13.85
C PHE A 115 -3.65 3.51 15.10
N GLU A 116 -4.30 4.68 14.95
CA GLU A 116 -4.98 5.34 16.09
C GLU A 116 -6.24 4.60 16.57
N ARG A 117 -6.84 3.77 15.71
CA ARG A 117 -8.10 3.06 15.98
C ARG A 117 -7.91 1.62 16.44
N THR A 118 -6.68 1.11 16.37
CA THR A 118 -6.35 -0.27 16.74
C THR A 118 -5.65 -0.29 18.10
N THR A 119 -6.19 -1.04 19.06
CA THR A 119 -5.56 -1.26 20.37
C THR A 119 -4.69 -2.51 20.43
N GLU A 120 -4.82 -3.38 19.42
CA GLU A 120 -4.13 -4.66 19.29
C GLU A 120 -2.85 -4.52 18.42
N GLU A 121 -2.05 -5.58 18.36
CA GLU A 121 -0.84 -5.60 17.54
C GLU A 121 -1.23 -5.64 16.04
N GLY A 122 -1.12 -4.50 15.34
CA GLY A 122 -1.45 -4.36 13.91
C GLY A 122 -0.36 -4.87 12.95
N TRP A 123 0.13 -6.10 13.17
CA TRP A 123 1.21 -6.65 12.35
C TRP A 123 0.74 -6.95 10.92
N GLU A 124 -0.51 -7.39 10.73
CA GLU A 124 -1.12 -7.67 9.43
C GLU A 124 -1.16 -6.39 8.59
N ILE A 125 -1.60 -5.28 9.20
CA ILE A 125 -1.64 -3.95 8.57
C ILE A 125 -0.23 -3.51 8.16
N SER A 126 0.76 -3.73 9.04
CA SER A 126 2.16 -3.40 8.75
C SER A 126 2.71 -4.20 7.57
N CYS A 127 2.33 -5.47 7.42
CA CYS A 127 2.70 -6.29 6.26
C CYS A 127 2.11 -5.73 4.96
N VAL A 128 0.85 -5.28 4.97
CA VAL A 128 0.24 -4.65 3.79
C VAL A 128 0.98 -3.37 3.38
N PHE A 129 1.39 -2.53 4.33
CA PHE A 129 2.20 -1.34 4.02
C PHE A 129 3.61 -1.68 3.52
N ASP A 130 4.23 -2.74 4.05
CA ASP A 130 5.52 -3.23 3.56
C ASP A 130 5.42 -3.72 2.10
N GLU A 131 4.33 -4.40 1.73
CA GLU A 131 4.05 -4.79 0.34
C GLU A 131 3.74 -3.58 -0.54
N ALA A 132 2.93 -2.64 -0.04
CA ALA A 132 2.61 -1.40 -0.74
C ALA A 132 3.86 -0.57 -1.06
N CYS A 133 4.91 -0.63 -0.23
CA CYS A 133 6.19 0.01 -0.52
C CYS A 133 6.86 -0.57 -1.78
N SER A 134 6.72 -1.88 -2.02
CA SER A 134 7.25 -2.54 -3.21
C SER A 134 6.43 -2.20 -4.45
N ASP A 135 5.11 -2.18 -4.32
CA ASP A 135 4.21 -1.77 -5.39
C ASP A 135 4.40 -0.31 -5.76
N LEU A 136 4.62 0.56 -4.78
CA LEU A 136 4.85 2.00 -5.00
C LEU A 136 6.04 2.24 -5.93
N VAL A 137 7.14 1.50 -5.76
CA VAL A 137 8.30 1.60 -6.66
C VAL A 137 7.93 1.12 -8.06
N THR A 138 7.23 -0.01 -8.17
CA THR A 138 6.78 -0.56 -9.46
C THR A 138 5.86 0.40 -10.20
N VAL A 139 4.85 0.94 -9.51
CA VAL A 139 3.89 1.90 -10.06
C VAL A 139 4.59 3.21 -10.44
N SER A 140 5.61 3.65 -9.68
CA SER A 140 6.38 4.84 -10.06
C SER A 140 7.15 4.67 -11.36
N VAL A 141 7.62 3.46 -11.63
CA VAL A 141 8.30 3.10 -12.89
C VAL A 141 7.29 3.01 -14.02
N ASP A 142 6.14 2.38 -13.80
CA ASP A 142 5.06 2.28 -14.79
C ASP A 142 4.52 3.67 -15.20
N ALA A 143 4.50 4.61 -14.26
CA ALA A 143 4.13 6.02 -14.49
C ALA A 143 5.28 6.88 -15.06
N GLU A 144 6.43 6.27 -15.38
CA GLU A 144 7.61 6.96 -15.92
C GLU A 144 8.05 8.18 -15.07
N VAL A 145 7.87 8.11 -13.75
CA VAL A 145 8.22 9.22 -12.86
C VAL A 145 9.72 9.42 -12.85
N GLU A 146 10.11 10.68 -12.96
CA GLU A 146 11.51 11.04 -12.95
C GLU A 146 12.14 10.68 -11.58
N PRO A 147 13.31 10.02 -11.54
CA PRO A 147 13.87 9.50 -10.30
C PRO A 147 14.11 10.55 -9.20
N MET A 148 14.48 11.79 -9.54
CA MET A 148 14.63 12.87 -8.57
C MET A 148 13.28 13.36 -8.02
N GLU A 149 12.23 13.42 -8.85
CA GLU A 149 10.86 13.69 -8.39
C GLU A 149 10.41 12.61 -7.39
N PHE A 150 10.61 11.33 -7.73
CA PHE A 150 10.26 10.22 -6.84
C PHE A 150 11.07 10.27 -5.53
N ALA A 151 12.39 10.49 -5.61
CA ALA A 151 13.25 10.64 -4.43
C ALA A 151 12.78 11.77 -3.51
N THR A 152 12.31 12.89 -4.08
CA THR A 152 11.76 14.02 -3.31
C THR A 152 10.51 13.61 -2.54
N LYS A 153 9.57 12.89 -3.17
CA LYS A 153 8.38 12.35 -2.49
C LYS A 153 8.75 11.33 -1.41
N VAL A 154 9.68 10.43 -1.68
CA VAL A 154 10.18 9.44 -0.70
C VAL A 154 10.76 10.12 0.53
N VAL A 155 11.62 11.13 0.37
CA VAL A 155 12.21 11.84 1.51
C VAL A 155 11.15 12.58 2.33
N ALA A 156 10.18 13.21 1.67
CA ALA A 156 9.05 13.80 2.38
C ALA A 156 8.30 12.73 3.21
N ALA A 157 7.98 11.59 2.61
CA ALA A 157 7.26 10.51 3.26
C ALA A 157 7.99 9.94 4.49
N ILE A 158 9.28 9.59 4.37
CA ILE A 158 10.04 9.03 5.50
C ILE A 158 10.29 10.04 6.64
N THR A 159 10.23 11.35 6.35
CA THR A 159 10.40 12.39 7.37
C THR A 159 9.09 12.84 8.00
N SER A 160 7.94 12.54 7.37
CA SER A 160 6.61 12.78 7.91
C SER A 160 5.96 11.54 8.54
N GLY A 161 6.51 10.36 8.28
CA GLY A 161 5.95 9.09 8.72
C GLY A 161 5.96 8.95 10.24
N GLN A 162 4.85 8.45 10.79
CA GLN A 162 4.66 8.39 12.25
C GLN A 162 4.53 6.96 12.77
N TYR A 163 4.12 6.02 11.91
CA TYR A 163 3.77 4.65 12.32
C TYR A 163 4.66 3.59 11.67
N GLY A 164 5.64 4.01 10.85
CA GLY A 164 6.52 3.10 10.15
C GLY A 164 5.90 2.52 8.87
N GLU A 165 4.83 3.13 8.36
CA GLU A 165 4.16 2.78 7.10
C GLU A 165 5.11 2.81 5.89
N TYR A 166 6.19 3.60 5.95
CA TYR A 166 7.22 3.67 4.91
C TYR A 166 8.47 2.82 5.23
N ARG A 167 8.43 1.97 6.25
CA ARG A 167 9.61 1.24 6.77
C ARG A 167 10.30 0.40 5.70
N ALA A 168 9.55 -0.26 4.82
CA ALA A 168 10.12 -1.10 3.77
C ALA A 168 10.57 -0.31 2.53
N LEU A 169 10.22 0.99 2.41
CA LEU A 169 10.39 1.76 1.18
C LEU A 169 11.84 1.86 0.73
N ILE A 170 12.78 2.08 1.66
CA ILE A 170 14.21 2.14 1.34
C ILE A 170 14.71 0.79 0.78
N ARG A 171 14.30 -0.33 1.38
CA ARG A 171 14.65 -1.67 0.89
C ARG A 171 14.01 -1.98 -0.45
N ALA A 172 12.75 -1.59 -0.64
CA ALA A 172 12.03 -1.77 -1.89
C ALA A 172 12.74 -1.05 -3.04
N ILE A 173 13.13 0.22 -2.83
CA ILE A 173 13.88 1.02 -3.82
C ILE A 173 15.22 0.35 -4.16
N ALA A 174 15.98 -0.08 -3.15
CA ALA A 174 17.28 -0.73 -3.37
C ALA A 174 17.16 -2.07 -4.13
N SER A 175 16.03 -2.76 -4.00
CA SER A 175 15.79 -4.08 -4.60
C SER A 175 15.13 -4.03 -5.97
N ALA A 176 14.62 -2.88 -6.41
CA ALA A 176 13.84 -2.72 -7.64
C ALA A 176 14.70 -2.71 -8.91
N GLN A 177 15.23 -3.87 -9.30
CA GLN A 177 16.00 -4.02 -10.53
C GLN A 177 15.08 -3.98 -11.78
N PRO A 178 15.53 -3.39 -12.90
CA PRO A 178 16.83 -2.76 -13.14
C PRO A 178 16.94 -1.27 -12.75
N TRP A 179 15.87 -0.66 -12.21
CA TRP A 179 15.78 0.79 -11.99
C TRP A 179 16.47 1.29 -10.70
N ALA A 180 16.75 0.39 -9.77
CA ALA A 180 17.36 0.67 -8.48
C ALA A 180 18.61 1.58 -8.55
N PRO A 181 19.56 1.43 -9.50
CA PRO A 181 20.76 2.28 -9.52
C PRO A 181 20.45 3.78 -9.66
N ALA A 182 19.50 4.16 -10.54
CA ALA A 182 19.13 5.56 -10.75
C ALA A 182 18.40 6.13 -9.53
N TYR A 183 17.37 5.42 -9.06
CA TYR A 183 16.57 5.83 -7.91
C TYR A 183 17.40 5.92 -6.62
N VAL A 184 18.28 4.94 -6.37
CA VAL A 184 19.20 4.95 -5.22
C VAL A 184 20.20 6.10 -5.33
N SER A 185 20.76 6.34 -6.52
CA SER A 185 21.71 7.44 -6.74
C SER A 185 21.08 8.79 -6.41
N ASP A 186 19.91 9.08 -6.97
CA ASP A 186 19.24 10.37 -6.79
C ASP A 186 18.71 10.54 -5.36
N LEU A 187 18.22 9.46 -4.74
CA LEU A 187 17.87 9.46 -3.33
C LEU A 187 19.10 9.74 -2.44
N LYS A 188 20.26 9.13 -2.71
CA LYS A 188 21.50 9.43 -1.99
C LYS A 188 21.90 10.90 -2.17
N VAL A 189 21.88 11.43 -3.39
CA VAL A 189 22.21 12.85 -3.65
C VAL A 189 21.30 13.77 -2.85
N LEU A 190 20.00 13.50 -2.85
CA LEU A 190 19.01 14.28 -2.12
C LEU A 190 19.23 14.23 -0.61
N LEU A 191 19.46 13.05 -0.04
CA LEU A 191 19.70 12.86 1.40
C LEU A 191 20.96 13.62 1.85
N HIS A 192 22.06 13.55 1.11
CA HIS A 192 23.28 14.29 1.43
C HIS A 192 23.03 15.81 1.40
N ARG A 193 22.39 16.31 0.35
CA ARG A 193 22.05 17.75 0.23
C ARG A 193 21.24 18.26 1.43
N LEU A 194 20.23 17.51 1.85
CA LEU A 194 19.37 17.89 2.98
C LEU A 194 20.06 17.79 4.34
N LEU A 195 21.12 16.98 4.46
CA LEU A 195 21.95 16.91 5.66
C LEU A 195 22.99 18.04 5.73
N GLU A 196 23.35 18.65 4.59
CA GLU A 196 24.24 19.82 4.51
C GLU A 196 23.53 21.14 4.82
N GLU A 197 22.24 21.28 4.47
CA GLU A 197 21.41 22.40 4.90
C GLU A 197 21.31 22.40 6.43
N PRO A 198 21.73 23.45 7.16
CA PRO A 198 21.95 23.40 8.61
C PRO A 198 20.66 23.00 9.35
N PRO A 199 20.49 21.72 9.70
CA PRO A 199 19.33 21.29 10.42
C PRO A 199 19.67 21.39 11.91
N ASP A 200 18.67 21.43 12.78
CA ASP A 200 18.96 21.06 14.17
C ASP A 200 19.48 19.60 14.15
N PRO A 201 20.73 19.34 14.56
CA PRO A 201 21.32 18.01 14.49
C PRO A 201 20.58 16.99 15.37
N ASN A 202 19.75 17.45 16.32
CA ASN A 202 18.91 16.62 17.17
C ASN A 202 17.45 16.52 16.71
N SER A 203 17.06 17.17 15.62
CA SER A 203 15.69 17.02 15.08
C SER A 203 15.41 15.57 14.65
N GLU A 204 14.15 15.14 14.79
CA GLU A 204 13.66 13.85 14.31
C GLU A 204 13.97 13.68 12.82
N ARG A 205 13.67 14.70 12.02
CA ARG A 205 14.03 14.77 10.60
C ARG A 205 15.49 14.42 10.32
N SER A 206 16.45 15.01 11.03
CA SER A 206 17.87 14.70 10.86
C SER A 206 18.21 13.24 11.18
N ARG A 207 17.53 12.63 12.17
CA ARG A 207 17.73 11.22 12.52
C ARG A 207 17.18 10.31 11.43
N ASP A 208 16.00 10.60 10.90
CA ASP A 208 15.35 9.79 9.87
C ASP A 208 16.14 9.83 8.56
N LEU A 209 16.63 11.01 8.16
CA LEU A 209 17.49 11.16 6.98
C LEU A 209 18.80 10.34 7.11
N ARG A 210 19.46 10.39 8.27
CA ARG A 210 20.68 9.59 8.52
C ARG A 210 20.40 8.10 8.52
N ARG A 211 19.27 7.68 9.12
CA ARG A 211 18.86 6.27 9.15
C ARG A 211 18.62 5.75 7.74
N ALA A 212 17.88 6.48 6.91
CA ALA A 212 17.62 6.10 5.52
C ALA A 212 18.92 5.99 4.70
N LEU A 213 19.85 6.93 4.89
CA LEU A 213 21.16 6.89 4.23
C LEU A 213 21.98 5.66 4.66
N GLN A 214 22.05 5.39 5.97
CA GLN A 214 22.73 4.20 6.50
C GLN A 214 22.12 2.90 5.98
N GLU A 215 20.79 2.83 5.86
CA GLU A 215 20.11 1.66 5.30
C GLU A 215 20.47 1.48 3.82
N LEU A 216 20.41 2.53 3.00
CA LEU A 216 20.85 2.46 1.59
C LEU A 216 22.31 2.03 1.42
N ASP A 217 23.21 2.51 2.28
CA ASP A 217 24.62 2.14 2.22
C ASP A 217 24.84 0.68 2.60
N SER A 218 24.09 0.15 3.56
CA SER A 218 24.13 -1.27 3.94
C SER A 218 23.57 -2.22 2.88
N LEU A 219 22.71 -1.72 2.00
CA LEU A 219 22.08 -2.48 0.91
C LEU A 219 22.87 -2.42 -0.40
N SER A 220 23.91 -1.58 -0.47
CA SER A 220 24.76 -1.49 -1.66
C SER A 220 25.66 -2.73 -1.73
N PRO A 221 25.64 -3.54 -2.82
CA PRO A 221 26.56 -4.65 -2.96
C PRO A 221 27.99 -4.10 -3.12
N THR A 222 28.93 -4.62 -2.32
CA THR A 222 30.38 -4.45 -2.51
C THR A 222 30.84 -4.95 -3.87
#